data_AF-A0A534CG90-F1
#
_entry.id   AF-A0A534CG90-F1
#
_cell.length_a   1.000
_cell.length_b   1.000
_cell.length_c   1.000
_cell.angle_alpha   90.00
_cell.angle_beta   90.00
_cell.angle_gamma   90.00
#
_symmetry.space_group_name_H-M   'P 1'
#
loop_
_entity.id
_entity.type
_entity.pdbx_description
1 polymer ?
#
loop_
_entity_poly.entity_id
_entity_poly.type
_entity_poly.pdbx_seq_one_letter_code
_entity_poly.pdbx_strand_id
1 'polypeptide(L)'
;MNHKFIDNNLELNEKGHNILSINNYRIKYSIIVLISTLGSLLLISSSNLITIYLSLELQSFGVYILASLYRHSELAISAGLKYFLLGSLASCIILLGCGLIYTFTGLTNLDSIYSMISVVDNNNILLGFSLGLILIFIGLLFKIAAAPLHN
;
A
#
# COMPACT_ATOMS: atom_id res chain seq x y z
N MET A 1 14.55 36.20 44.19
CA MET A 1 14.86 34.76 44.17
C MET A 1 13.81 33.91 43.45
N ASN A 2 12.53 34.33 43.38
CA ASN A 2 11.46 33.55 42.73
C ASN A 2 11.43 33.57 41.19
N HIS A 3 11.92 34.62 40.52
CA HIS A 3 11.81 34.73 39.06
C HIS A 3 12.61 33.63 38.31
N LYS A 4 13.88 33.40 38.71
CA LYS A 4 14.72 32.32 38.16
C LYS A 4 14.17 30.90 38.40
N PHE A 5 13.34 30.73 39.43
CA PHE A 5 12.72 29.43 39.73
C PHE A 5 11.49 29.16 38.85
N ILE A 6 10.75 30.21 38.48
CA ILE A 6 9.59 30.12 37.57
C ILE A 6 10.07 29.86 36.14
N ASP A 7 11.12 30.55 35.70
CA ASP A 7 11.69 30.40 34.35
C ASP A 7 12.24 28.98 34.12
N ASN A 8 12.92 28.39 35.11
CA ASN A 8 13.41 27.00 35.04
C ASN A 8 12.27 25.97 34.95
N ASN A 9 11.15 26.20 35.65
CA ASN A 9 10.00 25.29 35.60
C ASN A 9 9.25 25.37 34.26
N LEU A 10 9.20 26.56 33.65
CA LEU A 10 8.65 26.74 32.30
C LEU A 10 9.52 26.04 31.24
N GLU A 11 10.85 26.20 31.30
CA GLU A 11 11.77 25.49 30.41
C GLU A 11 11.70 23.96 30.57
N LEU A 12 11.56 23.46 31.81
CA LEU A 12 11.40 22.02 32.07
C LEU A 12 10.06 21.49 31.52
N ASN A 13 8.98 22.26 31.59
CA ASN A 13 7.68 21.88 31.05
C ASN A 13 7.66 21.90 29.52
N GLU A 14 8.27 22.90 28.88
CA GLU A 14 8.40 22.95 27.42
C GLU A 14 9.30 21.83 26.87
N LYS A 15 10.41 21.53 27.56
CA LYS A 15 11.24 20.36 27.22
C LYS A 15 10.45 19.06 27.37
N GLY A 16 9.71 18.89 28.47
CA GLY A 16 8.84 17.73 28.69
C GLY A 16 7.80 17.53 27.58
N HIS A 17 7.13 18.61 27.18
CA HIS A 17 6.14 18.60 26.09
C HIS A 17 6.76 18.24 24.73
N ASN A 18 7.96 18.75 24.43
CA ASN A 18 8.68 18.40 23.20
C ASN A 18 9.16 16.95 23.18
N ILE A 19 9.61 16.40 24.32
CA ILE A 19 10.05 14.99 24.40
C ILE A 19 8.86 14.03 24.20
N LEU A 20 7.71 14.35 24.81
CA LEU A 20 6.48 13.57 24.64
C LEU A 20 5.96 13.62 23.19
N SER A 21 6.00 14.79 22.55
CA SER A 21 5.57 14.94 21.16
C SER A 21 6.48 14.16 20.20
N ILE A 22 7.80 14.24 20.37
CA ILE A 22 8.79 13.47 19.60
C ILE A 22 8.56 11.97 19.77
N ASN A 23 8.34 11.48 20.99
CA ASN A 23 8.11 10.07 21.24
C ASN A 23 6.82 9.57 20.55
N ASN A 24 5.76 10.38 20.59
CA ASN A 24 4.51 10.06 19.89
C ASN A 24 4.68 9.96 18.36
N TYR A 25 5.50 10.82 17.75
CA TYR A 25 5.81 10.72 16.32
C TYR A 25 6.58 9.43 15.99
N ARG A 26 7.58 9.07 16.83
CA ARG A 26 8.35 7.83 16.64
C ARG A 26 7.47 6.58 16.77
N ILE A 27 6.56 6.56 17.74
CA ILE A 27 5.62 5.44 17.94
C ILE A 27 4.68 5.29 16.73
N LYS A 28 4.07 6.40 16.27
CA LYS A 28 3.19 6.38 15.09
C LYS A 28 3.93 5.87 13.86
N TYR A 29 5.13 6.39 13.59
CA TYR A 29 5.96 5.95 12.47
C TYR A 29 6.23 4.43 12.54
N SER A 30 6.70 3.93 13.69
CA SER A 30 7.01 2.51 13.87
C SER A 30 5.78 1.60 13.66
N ILE A 31 4.61 2.00 14.17
CA ILE A 31 3.35 1.24 13.98
C ILE A 31 2.96 1.19 12.50
N ILE A 32 3.11 2.30 11.77
CA ILE A 32 2.75 2.36 10.35
C ILE A 32 3.75 1.56 9.48
N VAL A 33 5.02 1.51 9.86
CA VAL A 33 5.99 0.62 9.21
C VAL A 33 5.62 -0.84 9.47
N LEU A 34 5.27 -1.19 10.71
CA LEU A 34 4.83 -2.55 11.07
C LEU A 34 3.61 -3.01 10.25
N ILE A 35 2.57 -2.17 10.09
CA ILE A 35 1.40 -2.53 9.27
C ILE A 35 1.78 -2.72 7.79
N SER A 36 2.67 -1.90 7.24
CA SER A 36 3.14 -2.05 5.85
C SER A 36 3.93 -3.35 5.65
N THR A 37 4.81 -3.70 6.59
CA THR A 37 5.55 -4.97 6.56
C THR A 37 4.64 -6.17 6.74
N LEU A 38 3.60 -6.06 7.57
CA LEU A 38 2.59 -7.11 7.75
C LEU A 38 1.82 -7.38 6.46
N GLY A 39 1.45 -6.33 5.71
CA GLY A 39 0.86 -6.49 4.38
C GLY A 39 1.78 -7.22 3.40
N SER A 40 3.08 -6.91 3.44
CA SER A 40 4.08 -7.57 2.61
C SER A 40 4.25 -9.06 2.98
N LEU A 41 4.19 -9.40 4.27
CA LEU A 41 4.22 -10.79 4.75
C LEU A 41 2.97 -11.57 4.31
N LEU A 42 1.78 -10.96 4.42
CA LEU A 42 0.54 -11.56 3.93
C LEU A 42 0.58 -11.80 2.41
N LEU A 43 1.19 -10.90 1.65
CA LEU A 43 1.35 -11.02 0.21
C LEU A 43 2.18 -12.27 -0.14
N ILE A 44 3.31 -12.49 0.54
CA ILE A 44 4.17 -13.66 0.31
C ILE A 44 3.43 -14.97 0.63
N SER A 45 2.52 -14.95 1.62
CA SER A 45 1.73 -16.12 2.04
C SER A 45 0.44 -16.32 1.22
N SER A 46 0.12 -15.45 0.27
CA SER A 46 -1.18 -15.46 -0.41
C SER A 46 -1.24 -16.48 -1.55
N SER A 47 -2.34 -17.24 -1.64
CA SER A 47 -2.56 -18.29 -2.65
C SER A 47 -3.72 -18.00 -3.61
N ASN A 48 -4.48 -16.93 -3.37
CA ASN A 48 -5.65 -16.56 -4.16
C ASN A 48 -5.56 -15.10 -4.65
N LEU A 49 -6.16 -14.80 -5.81
CA LEU A 49 -6.14 -13.46 -6.42
C LEU A 49 -6.66 -12.36 -5.47
N ILE A 50 -7.74 -12.67 -4.72
CA ILE A 50 -8.34 -11.74 -3.75
C ILE A 50 -7.37 -11.46 -2.60
N THR A 51 -6.71 -12.49 -2.08
CA THR A 51 -5.74 -12.34 -0.98
C THR A 51 -4.49 -11.58 -1.41
N ILE A 52 -4.04 -11.76 -2.67
CA ILE A 52 -2.96 -10.96 -3.25
C ILE A 52 -3.36 -9.48 -3.27
N TYR A 53 -4.55 -9.17 -3.81
CA TYR A 53 -5.04 -7.80 -3.93
C TYR A 53 -5.18 -7.11 -2.55
N LEU A 54 -5.79 -7.80 -1.57
CA LEU A 54 -5.94 -7.28 -0.20
C LEU A 54 -4.59 -7.01 0.46
N SER A 55 -3.62 -7.90 0.29
CA SER A 55 -2.29 -7.73 0.88
C SER A 55 -1.54 -6.55 0.25
N LEU A 56 -1.65 -6.40 -1.07
CA LEU A 56 -1.11 -5.25 -1.82
C LEU A 56 -1.74 -3.93 -1.35
N GLU A 57 -3.05 -3.91 -1.08
CA GLU A 57 -3.73 -2.71 -0.56
C GLU A 57 -3.27 -2.37 0.85
N LEU A 58 -3.21 -3.35 1.74
CA LEU A 58 -2.83 -3.13 3.13
C LEU A 58 -1.40 -2.57 3.24
N GLN A 59 -0.48 -3.09 2.45
CA GLN A 59 0.88 -2.54 2.34
C GLN A 59 0.86 -1.09 1.84
N SER A 60 0.12 -0.83 0.76
CA SER A 60 0.02 0.50 0.15
C SER A 60 -0.59 1.56 1.07
N PHE A 61 -1.67 1.24 1.78
CA PHE A 61 -2.27 2.15 2.75
C PHE A 61 -1.28 2.57 3.84
N GLY A 62 -0.45 1.65 4.33
CA GLY A 62 0.62 1.97 5.27
C GLY A 62 1.59 3.02 4.70
N VAL A 63 2.03 2.83 3.45
CA VAL A 63 2.93 3.78 2.76
C VAL A 63 2.26 5.14 2.52
N TYR A 64 0.97 5.18 2.17
CA TYR A 64 0.24 6.44 1.96
C TYR A 64 0.15 7.27 3.25
N ILE A 65 -0.06 6.61 4.39
CA ILE A 65 -0.07 7.26 5.70
C ILE A 65 1.33 7.75 6.07
N LEU A 66 2.38 6.95 5.79
CA LEU A 66 3.78 7.35 5.99
C LEU A 66 4.16 8.61 5.18
N ALA A 67 3.72 8.70 3.92
CA ALA A 67 4.00 9.85 3.05
C ALA A 67 3.34 11.16 3.56
N SER A 68 2.24 11.06 4.31
CA SER A 68 1.48 12.20 4.84
C SER A 68 1.69 12.45 6.34
N LEU A 69 2.68 11.80 6.95
CA LEU A 69 2.91 11.83 8.40
C LEU A 69 3.25 13.23 8.93
N TYR A 70 3.91 14.07 8.12
CA TYR A 70 4.22 15.47 8.43
C TYR A 70 3.08 16.41 8.02
N ARG A 71 1.93 16.31 8.70
CA ARG A 71 0.71 17.08 8.37
C ARG A 71 0.87 18.61 8.45
N HIS A 72 1.88 19.13 9.12
CA HIS A 72 2.13 20.59 9.18
C HIS A 72 2.84 21.14 7.94
N SER A 73 3.27 20.29 7.01
CA SER A 73 3.89 20.68 5.75
C SER A 73 2.91 20.50 4.59
N GLU A 74 2.60 21.59 3.90
CA GLU A 74 1.80 21.59 2.67
C GLU A 74 2.40 20.65 1.60
N LEU A 75 3.73 20.58 1.53
CA LEU A 75 4.44 19.70 0.60
C LEU A 75 4.18 18.23 0.92
N ALA A 76 4.20 17.85 2.20
CA ALA A 76 3.94 16.47 2.63
C ALA A 76 2.48 16.05 2.38
N ILE A 77 1.53 16.97 2.61
CA ILE A 77 0.11 16.73 2.29
C ILE A 77 -0.08 16.53 0.79
N SER A 78 0.48 17.44 -0.03
CA SER A 78 0.37 17.35 -1.49
C SER A 78 1.02 16.08 -2.04
N ALA A 79 2.21 15.71 -1.54
CA ALA A 79 2.89 14.49 -1.93
C ALA A 79 2.12 13.22 -1.52
N GLY A 80 1.62 13.16 -0.28
CA GLY A 80 0.82 12.03 0.20
C GLY A 80 -0.46 11.83 -0.59
N LEU A 81 -1.15 12.92 -0.96
CA LEU A 81 -2.35 12.86 -1.79
C LEU A 81 -2.05 12.35 -3.20
N LYS A 82 -0.97 12.83 -3.84
CA LYS A 82 -0.53 12.34 -5.16
C LYS A 82 -0.21 10.85 -5.11
N TYR A 83 0.51 10.39 -4.09
CA TYR A 83 0.85 8.99 -3.90
C TYR A 83 -0.40 8.10 -3.72
N PHE A 84 -1.36 8.56 -2.92
CA PHE A 84 -2.64 7.89 -2.75
C PHE A 84 -3.44 7.80 -4.06
N LEU A 85 -3.50 8.88 -4.84
CA LEU A 85 -4.22 8.90 -6.12
C LEU A 85 -3.57 8.01 -7.17
N LEU A 86 -2.25 8.10 -7.36
CA LEU A 86 -1.51 7.23 -8.28
C LEU A 86 -1.66 5.76 -7.87
N GLY A 87 -1.54 5.48 -6.58
CA GLY A 87 -1.63 4.13 -6.06
C GLY A 87 -3.04 3.53 -6.14
N SER A 88 -4.09 4.32 -5.88
CA SER A 88 -5.49 3.87 -6.03
C SER A 88 -5.86 3.60 -7.49
N LEU A 89 -5.35 4.39 -8.43
CA LEU A 89 -5.49 4.10 -9.87
C LEU A 89 -4.81 2.77 -10.23
N ALA A 90 -3.57 2.56 -9.79
CA ALA A 90 -2.85 1.31 -10.00
C ALA A 90 -3.62 0.11 -9.46
N SER A 91 -4.15 0.23 -8.25
CA SER A 91 -4.96 -0.81 -7.63
C SER A 91 -6.27 -1.11 -8.37
N CYS A 92 -6.92 -0.09 -8.93
CA CYS A 92 -8.11 -0.27 -9.76
C CYS A 92 -7.77 -1.12 -11.01
N ILE A 93 -6.61 -0.88 -11.63
CA ILE A 93 -6.12 -1.67 -12.77
C ILE A 93 -5.84 -3.13 -12.37
N ILE A 94 -5.21 -3.36 -11.21
CA ILE A 94 -4.96 -4.72 -10.69
C ILE A 94 -6.29 -5.44 -10.44
N LEU A 95 -7.24 -4.77 -9.77
CA LEU A 95 -8.54 -5.35 -9.47
C LEU A 95 -9.33 -5.67 -10.73
N LEU A 96 -9.27 -4.79 -11.74
CA LEU A 96 -9.87 -5.03 -13.05
C LEU A 96 -9.26 -6.26 -13.72
N GLY A 97 -7.93 -6.43 -13.66
CA GLY A 97 -7.25 -7.62 -14.16
C GLY A 97 -7.66 -8.91 -13.45
N CYS A 98 -7.71 -8.89 -12.11
CA CYS A 98 -8.24 -10.00 -11.30
C CYS A 98 -9.69 -10.34 -11.65
N GLY A 99 -10.52 -9.31 -11.82
CA GLY A 99 -11.92 -9.45 -12.24
C GLY A 99 -12.05 -10.09 -13.61
N LEU A 100 -11.22 -9.69 -14.58
CA LEU A 100 -11.21 -10.29 -15.92
C LEU A 100 -10.86 -11.78 -15.86
N ILE A 101 -9.80 -12.14 -15.12
CA ILE A 101 -9.43 -13.56 -14.92
C ILE A 101 -10.60 -14.33 -14.30
N TYR A 102 -11.25 -13.77 -13.28
CA TYR A 102 -12.40 -14.39 -12.63
C TYR A 102 -13.61 -14.52 -13.58
N THR A 103 -13.89 -13.54 -14.44
CA THR A 103 -15.01 -13.61 -15.39
C THR A 103 -14.84 -14.77 -16.39
N PHE A 104 -13.62 -15.04 -16.85
CA PHE A 104 -13.37 -16.11 -17.83
C PHE A 104 -13.12 -17.48 -17.19
N THR A 105 -12.55 -17.54 -15.98
CA THR A 105 -12.21 -18.81 -15.30
C THR A 105 -13.22 -19.24 -14.25
N GLY A 106 -13.96 -18.29 -13.65
CA GLY A 106 -14.83 -18.51 -12.49
C GLY A 106 -14.07 -18.83 -11.20
N LEU A 107 -12.74 -18.71 -11.19
CA LEU A 107 -11.87 -19.19 -10.12
C LEU A 107 -11.01 -18.06 -9.57
N THR A 108 -10.69 -18.15 -8.29
CA THR A 108 -9.84 -17.18 -7.58
C THR A 108 -8.57 -17.80 -7.01
N ASN A 109 -8.56 -19.13 -6.79
CA ASN A 109 -7.39 -19.84 -6.28
C ASN A 109 -6.38 -20.10 -7.41
N LEU A 110 -5.11 -19.77 -7.18
CA LEU A 110 -4.06 -19.89 -8.19
C LEU A 110 -3.87 -21.33 -8.66
N ASP A 111 -3.93 -22.31 -7.76
CA ASP A 111 -3.79 -23.74 -8.10
C ASP A 111 -4.90 -24.21 -9.03
N SER A 112 -6.14 -23.78 -8.75
CA SER A 112 -7.29 -24.13 -9.59
C SER A 112 -7.21 -23.47 -10.97
N ILE A 113 -6.76 -22.22 -11.04
CA ILE A 113 -6.54 -21.48 -12.29
C ILE A 113 -5.48 -22.20 -13.13
N TYR A 114 -4.35 -22.60 -12.52
CA TYR A 114 -3.29 -23.36 -13.19
C TYR A 114 -3.83 -24.68 -13.78
N SER A 115 -4.58 -25.45 -12.98
CA SER A 115 -5.15 -26.72 -13.44
C SER A 115 -6.10 -26.55 -14.63
N MET A 116 -6.97 -25.52 -14.61
CA MET A 116 -7.89 -25.24 -15.72
C MET A 116 -7.14 -24.85 -17.00
N ILE A 117 -6.17 -23.95 -16.90
CA ILE A 117 -5.42 -23.47 -18.07
C ILE A 117 -4.62 -24.60 -18.72
N SER A 118 -4.13 -25.57 -17.93
CA SER A 118 -3.37 -26.71 -18.46
C SER A 118 -4.21 -27.71 -19.27
N VAL A 119 -5.54 -27.73 -19.08
CA VAL A 119 -6.45 -28.70 -19.70
C VAL A 119 -7.31 -28.08 -20.80
N VAL A 120 -7.49 -26.75 -20.77
CA VAL A 120 -8.43 -26.04 -21.65
C VAL A 120 -7.75 -25.63 -22.97
N ASP A 121 -8.24 -26.18 -24.08
CA ASP A 121 -7.89 -25.77 -25.45
C ASP A 121 -8.80 -24.65 -25.99
N ASN A 122 -9.58 -24.00 -25.14
CA ASN A 122 -10.48 -22.92 -25.56
C ASN A 122 -9.72 -21.58 -25.67
N ASN A 123 -9.49 -21.14 -26.91
CA ASN A 123 -8.83 -19.87 -27.23
C ASN A 123 -9.44 -18.65 -26.52
N ASN A 124 -10.75 -18.63 -26.28
CA ASN A 124 -11.41 -17.50 -25.63
C ASN A 124 -11.02 -17.37 -24.15
N ILE A 125 -10.86 -18.49 -23.45
CA ILE A 125 -10.48 -18.51 -22.03
C ILE A 125 -9.00 -18.11 -21.90
N LEU A 126 -8.13 -18.61 -22.77
CA LEU A 126 -6.71 -18.20 -22.80
C LEU A 126 -6.56 -16.70 -23.07
N LEU A 127 -7.33 -16.16 -24.03
CA LEU A 127 -7.27 -14.74 -24.35
C LEU A 127 -7.71 -13.86 -23.18
N GLY A 128 -8.84 -14.20 -22.54
CA GLY A 128 -9.31 -13.52 -21.33
C GLY A 128 -8.31 -13.57 -20.18
N PHE A 129 -7.71 -14.74 -19.93
CA PHE A 129 -6.65 -14.90 -18.94
C PHE A 129 -5.43 -14.03 -19.25
N SER A 130 -4.92 -14.07 -20.48
CA SER A 130 -3.74 -13.28 -20.89
C SER A 130 -3.96 -11.78 -20.73
N LEU A 131 -5.15 -11.28 -21.10
CA LEU A 131 -5.52 -9.87 -20.94
C LEU A 131 -5.57 -9.49 -19.47
N GLY A 132 -6.23 -10.28 -18.63
CA GLY A 132 -6.27 -10.03 -17.19
C GLY A 132 -4.87 -10.00 -16.55
N LEU A 133 -3.99 -10.90 -17.00
CA LEU A 133 -2.60 -10.98 -16.53
C LEU A 133 -1.78 -9.75 -16.95
N ILE A 134 -1.97 -9.25 -18.17
CA ILE A 134 -1.37 -8.00 -18.66
C ILE A 134 -1.83 -6.81 -17.81
N LEU A 135 -3.13 -6.71 -17.50
CA LEU A 135 -3.63 -5.64 -16.61
C LEU A 135 -2.99 -5.71 -15.22
N ILE A 136 -2.92 -6.90 -14.61
CA ILE A 136 -2.27 -7.08 -13.31
C ILE A 136 -0.81 -6.61 -13.39
N PHE A 137 -0.06 -7.00 -14.42
CA PHE A 137 1.32 -6.56 -14.61
C PHE A 137 1.45 -5.05 -14.76
N ILE A 138 0.59 -4.41 -15.55
CA ILE A 138 0.57 -2.95 -15.71
C ILE A 138 0.36 -2.27 -14.35
N GLY A 139 -0.60 -2.75 -13.56
CA GLY A 139 -0.86 -2.22 -12.22
C GLY A 139 0.31 -2.44 -11.23
N LEU A 140 0.99 -3.59 -11.30
CA LEU A 140 2.19 -3.87 -10.51
C LEU A 140 3.38 -2.97 -10.89
N LEU A 141 3.59 -2.75 -12.20
CA LEU A 141 4.62 -1.83 -12.70
C LEU A 141 4.39 -0.41 -12.17
N PHE A 142 3.12 0.02 -12.11
CA PHE A 142 2.72 1.30 -11.54
C PHE A 142 3.02 1.36 -10.02
N LYS A 143 2.79 0.28 -9.27
CA LYS A 143 3.13 0.20 -7.83
C LYS A 143 4.63 0.24 -7.53
N ILE A 144 5.48 -0.23 -8.45
CA ILE A 144 6.95 -0.24 -8.30
C ILE A 144 7.59 1.04 -8.90
N ALA A 145 6.80 1.94 -9.49
CA ALA A 145 7.27 3.12 -10.22
C ALA A 145 8.29 2.76 -11.33
N ALA A 146 8.08 1.62 -12.01
CA ALA A 146 8.93 1.19 -13.10
C ALA A 146 8.81 2.14 -14.29
N ALA A 147 9.93 2.44 -14.99
CA ALA A 147 9.91 3.24 -16.20
C ALA A 147 8.96 2.59 -17.24
N PRO A 148 8.04 3.33 -17.89
CA PRO A 148 7.92 4.79 -18.02
C PRO A 148 7.06 5.51 -16.94
N LEU A 149 6.54 4.79 -15.94
CA LEU A 149 5.49 5.25 -15.01
C LEU A 149 6.06 5.76 -13.66
N HIS A 150 6.96 6.74 -13.67
CA HIS A 150 7.72 7.18 -12.48
C HIS A 150 7.48 8.65 -12.03
N ASN A 151 6.45 9.30 -12.57
CA ASN A 151 6.19 10.74 -12.42
C ASN A 151 5.22 11.04 -11.27
#